data_AF-A0A2A7U7M8-F1
#
_entry.id   AF-A0A2A7U7M8-F1
#
_cell.length_a   1.000
_cell.length_b   1.000
_cell.length_c   1.000
_cell.angle_alpha   90.00
_cell.angle_beta   90.00
_cell.angle_gamma   90.00
#
_symmetry.space_group_name_H-M   'P 1'
#
loop_
_entity.id
_entity.type
_entity.pdbx_description
1 polymer ?
#
loop_
_entity_poly.entity_id
_entity_poly.type
_entity_poly.pdbx_seq_one_letter_code
_entity_poly.pdbx_strand_id
1 'polypeptide(L)'
;MFKNDKIKITDFKLKSKSPSFKAQALSGKFQRRFSGIQYYEAEFTAKFAIDDISHVKNFLARHRFGRPFRIPLYYFTQYTGNVTGMVTASAPASRGARKVSLSNFGGTLRAGTTIQFENHSKLYEVTEDCTGSGELKLFPNLYQNVTAGEVIKYRNAEGEFILTNDDDTYDLTQISQLKIKVTENV
;
A
#
# COMPACT_ATOMS: atom_id res chain seq x y z
N MET A 1 0.72 7.41 10.65
CA MET A 1 -0.46 6.98 11.43
C MET A 1 -0.50 7.76 12.75
N PHE A 2 -1.64 7.85 13.43
CA PHE A 2 -1.70 8.47 14.77
C PHE A 2 -0.73 7.75 15.70
N LYS A 3 0.12 8.52 16.40
CA LYS A 3 1.12 7.99 17.35
C LYS A 3 0.58 7.89 18.79
N ASN A 4 -0.75 8.01 18.99
CA ASN A 4 -1.37 8.10 20.30
C ASN A 4 -2.37 6.95 20.48
N ASP A 5 -2.17 6.15 21.53
CA ASP A 5 -2.99 4.97 21.85
C ASP A 5 -4.44 5.31 22.22
N LYS A 6 -4.73 6.58 22.54
CA LYS A 6 -6.07 7.08 22.85
C LYS A 6 -6.95 7.26 21.62
N ILE A 7 -6.37 7.37 20.43
CA ILE A 7 -7.12 7.45 19.17
C ILE A 7 -7.28 6.03 18.64
N LYS A 8 -8.51 5.53 18.63
CA LYS A 8 -8.82 4.20 18.10
C LYS A 8 -9.20 4.30 16.63
N ILE A 9 -8.55 3.52 15.79
CA ILE A 9 -8.92 3.40 14.37
C ILE A 9 -9.90 2.24 14.21
N THR A 10 -11.03 2.51 13.59
CA THR A 10 -12.04 1.51 13.23
C THR A 10 -12.34 1.55 11.74
N ASP A 11 -12.94 0.47 11.23
CA ASP A 11 -13.49 0.40 9.87
C ASP A 11 -12.46 0.67 8.75
N PHE A 12 -11.24 0.16 8.92
CA PHE A 12 -10.18 0.33 7.92
C PHE A 12 -10.51 -0.43 6.63
N LYS A 13 -10.67 0.31 5.53
CA LYS A 13 -10.96 -0.21 4.19
C LYS A 13 -9.82 0.19 3.26
N LEU A 14 -9.20 -0.81 2.63
CA LEU A 14 -8.20 -0.61 1.58
C LEU A 14 -8.79 -0.98 0.22
N LYS A 15 -8.62 -0.12 -0.78
CA LYS A 15 -9.09 -0.32 -2.15
C LYS A 15 -7.91 -0.21 -3.11
N SER A 16 -7.65 -1.28 -3.84
CA SER A 16 -6.71 -1.24 -4.98
C SER A 16 -7.42 -0.62 -6.19
N LYS A 17 -6.97 0.56 -6.62
CA LYS A 17 -7.48 1.25 -7.82
C LYS A 17 -6.57 0.96 -8.99
N SER A 18 -7.12 0.26 -9.98
CA SER A 18 -6.46 -0.04 -11.24
C SER A 18 -7.34 0.47 -12.40
N PRO A 19 -7.21 1.75 -12.80
CA PRO A 19 -8.00 2.30 -13.89
C PRO A 19 -7.84 1.46 -15.16
N SER A 20 -8.97 1.17 -15.82
CA SER A 20 -8.98 0.39 -17.05
C SER A 20 -10.07 0.90 -17.97
N PHE A 21 -9.75 1.04 -19.25
CA PHE A 21 -10.76 1.26 -20.29
C PHE A 21 -11.57 -0.02 -20.45
N LYS A 22 -12.90 0.10 -20.42
CA LYS A 22 -13.84 -1.00 -20.60
C LYS A 22 -14.74 -0.68 -21.79
N ALA A 23 -14.79 -1.58 -22.76
CA ALA A 23 -15.77 -1.55 -23.84
C ALA A 23 -16.58 -2.85 -23.80
N GLN A 24 -17.89 -2.74 -24.00
CA GLN A 24 -18.79 -3.90 -24.10
C GLN A 24 -19.45 -3.87 -25.48
N ALA A 25 -19.29 -4.95 -26.24
CA ALA A 25 -19.99 -5.11 -27.51
C ALA A 25 -21.47 -5.44 -27.28
N LEU A 26 -22.32 -5.20 -28.28
CA LEU A 26 -23.74 -5.57 -28.24
C LEU A 26 -23.96 -7.08 -28.01
N SER A 27 -22.98 -7.90 -28.38
CA SER A 27 -22.94 -9.35 -28.13
C SER A 27 -22.59 -9.74 -26.69
N GLY A 28 -22.33 -8.78 -25.80
CA GLY A 28 -21.94 -9.02 -24.42
C GLY A 28 -20.44 -9.29 -24.20
N LYS A 29 -19.62 -9.31 -25.26
CA LYS A 29 -18.16 -9.44 -25.12
C LYS A 29 -17.55 -8.19 -24.49
N PHE A 30 -16.73 -8.37 -23.45
CA PHE A 30 -16.00 -7.29 -22.79
C PHE A 30 -14.55 -7.19 -23.30
N GLN A 31 -14.10 -5.99 -23.60
CA GLN A 31 -12.71 -5.66 -23.82
C GLN A 31 -12.23 -4.76 -22.67
N ARG A 32 -11.16 -5.15 -21.99
CA ARG A 32 -10.54 -4.37 -20.91
C ARG A 32 -9.09 -4.05 -21.29
N ARG A 33 -8.71 -2.77 -21.22
CA ARG A 33 -7.31 -2.34 -21.35
C ARG A 33 -6.89 -1.62 -20.07
N PHE A 34 -5.90 -2.16 -19.40
CA PHE A 34 -5.33 -1.55 -18.19
C PHE A 34 -4.52 -0.29 -18.55
N SER A 35 -4.64 0.77 -17.76
CA SER A 35 -3.94 2.04 -18.01
C SER A 35 -2.45 2.01 -17.67
N GLY A 36 -1.97 0.94 -17.04
CA GLY A 36 -0.58 0.84 -16.58
C GLY A 36 -0.33 1.45 -15.20
N ILE A 37 -1.35 2.05 -14.58
CA ILE A 37 -1.26 2.72 -13.29
C ILE A 37 -2.14 1.98 -12.28
N GLN A 38 -1.60 1.74 -11.08
CA GLN A 38 -2.36 1.27 -9.93
C GLN A 38 -1.94 2.08 -8.70
N TYR A 39 -2.88 2.36 -7.81
CA TYR A 39 -2.61 2.96 -6.51
C TYR A 39 -3.63 2.49 -5.48
N TYR A 40 -3.27 2.55 -4.20
CA TYR A 40 -4.20 2.24 -3.12
C TYR A 40 -4.93 3.49 -2.62
N GLU A 41 -6.23 3.34 -2.36
CA GLU A 41 -7.01 4.29 -1.56
C GLU A 41 -7.36 3.61 -0.24
N ALA A 42 -7.21 4.31 0.88
CA ALA A 42 -7.64 3.82 2.18
C ALA A 42 -8.67 4.76 2.82
N GLU A 43 -9.60 4.19 3.55
CA GLU A 43 -10.62 4.92 4.31
C GLU A 43 -10.72 4.29 5.70
N PHE A 44 -10.67 5.10 6.75
CA PHE A 44 -10.80 4.63 8.12
C PHE A 44 -11.43 5.69 9.02
N THR A 45 -12.01 5.26 10.14
CA THR A 45 -12.62 6.16 11.11
C THR A 45 -11.73 6.25 12.34
N ALA A 46 -11.34 7.46 12.72
CA ALA A 46 -10.65 7.73 13.98
C ALA A 46 -11.69 8.09 15.03
N LYS A 47 -11.78 7.31 16.11
CA LYS A 47 -12.62 7.56 17.29
C LYS A 47 -11.74 8.06 18.43
N PHE A 48 -12.18 9.14 19.07
CA PHE A 48 -11.41 9.82 20.12
C PHE A 48 -12.34 10.52 21.12
N ALA A 49 -11.89 10.68 22.36
CA ALA A 49 -12.56 11.53 23.34
C ALA A 49 -12.34 13.01 23.00
N ILE A 50 -13.28 13.88 23.36
CA ILE A 50 -13.20 15.32 23.05
C ILE A 50 -11.91 15.97 23.60
N ASP A 51 -11.40 15.49 24.74
CA ASP A 51 -10.17 15.98 25.36
C ASP A 51 -8.93 15.75 24.47
N ASP A 52 -8.97 14.71 23.63
CA ASP A 52 -7.87 14.34 22.72
C ASP A 52 -8.02 14.96 21.32
N ILE A 53 -9.02 15.83 21.09
CA ILE A 53 -9.27 16.46 19.78
C ILE A 53 -8.05 17.24 19.26
N SER A 54 -7.24 17.79 20.16
CA SER A 54 -6.02 18.53 19.83
C SER A 54 -5.01 17.68 19.05
N HIS A 55 -4.91 16.38 19.37
CA HIS A 55 -4.03 15.43 18.67
C HIS A 55 -4.51 15.17 17.25
N VAL A 56 -5.83 15.04 17.06
CA VAL A 56 -6.44 14.86 15.73
C VAL A 56 -6.22 16.09 14.87
N LYS A 57 -6.51 17.28 15.42
CA LYS A 57 -6.28 18.56 14.73
C LYS A 57 -4.80 18.76 14.36
N ASN A 58 -3.88 18.42 15.25
CA ASN A 58 -2.44 18.51 14.99
C ASN A 58 -2.01 17.57 13.85
N PHE A 59 -2.50 16.32 13.87
CA PHE A 59 -2.23 15.36 12.81
C PHE A 59 -2.74 15.86 11.45
N LEU A 60 -3.98 16.34 11.38
CA LEU A 60 -4.54 16.89 10.15
C LEU A 60 -3.75 18.11 9.67
N ALA A 61 -3.44 19.06 10.56
CA ALA A 61 -2.67 20.25 10.21
C ALA A 61 -1.28 19.92 9.66
N ARG A 62 -0.61 18.89 10.19
CA ARG A 62 0.72 18.46 9.74
C ARG A 62 0.71 17.80 8.36
N HIS A 63 -0.35 17.06 8.04
CA HIS A 63 -0.46 16.30 6.79
C HIS A 63 -1.36 16.98 5.76
N ARG A 64 -1.93 18.14 6.11
CA ARG A 64 -2.67 19.00 5.19
C ARG A 64 -1.76 19.40 4.03
N PHE A 65 -2.37 19.59 2.85
CA PHE A 65 -1.68 19.98 1.62
C PHE A 65 -0.70 18.92 1.08
N GLY A 66 -1.05 17.64 1.19
CA GLY A 66 -0.35 16.57 0.48
C GLY A 66 0.95 16.09 1.11
N ARG A 67 1.19 16.41 2.40
CA ARG A 67 2.36 15.87 3.10
C ARG A 67 2.13 14.39 3.45
N PRO A 68 2.99 13.46 2.97
CA PRO A 68 2.76 12.04 3.14
C PRO A 68 3.01 11.56 4.57
N PHE A 69 2.40 10.43 4.90
CA PHE A 69 2.66 9.68 6.13
C PHE A 69 2.52 8.17 5.91
N ARG A 70 3.23 7.41 6.74
CA ARG A 70 3.20 5.95 6.67
C ARG A 70 2.03 5.37 7.46
N ILE A 71 1.41 4.35 6.88
CA ILE A 71 0.39 3.52 7.53
C ILE A 71 0.88 2.07 7.46
N PRO A 72 1.16 1.43 8.61
CA PRO A 72 1.42 -0.01 8.66
C PRO A 72 0.14 -0.78 8.34
N LEU A 73 0.16 -1.56 7.25
CA LEU A 73 -1.00 -2.30 6.76
C LEU A 73 -1.01 -3.73 7.32
N TYR A 74 -0.90 -3.88 8.64
CA TYR A 74 -0.61 -5.15 9.33
C TYR A 74 -1.35 -6.39 8.77
N TYR A 75 -2.68 -6.45 8.90
CA TYR A 75 -3.46 -7.60 8.45
C TYR A 75 -3.39 -7.84 6.94
N PHE A 76 -3.21 -6.79 6.14
CA PHE A 76 -3.12 -6.89 4.68
C PHE A 76 -1.74 -7.36 4.21
N THR A 77 -0.69 -7.02 4.97
CA THR A 77 0.72 -7.33 4.66
C THR A 77 1.25 -8.49 5.50
N GLN A 78 0.36 -9.20 6.20
CA GLN A 78 0.73 -10.35 7.00
C GLN A 78 1.20 -11.47 6.09
N TYR A 79 2.47 -11.82 6.23
CA TYR A 79 3.06 -12.90 5.46
C TYR A 79 2.67 -14.27 6.02
N THR A 80 2.13 -15.14 5.17
CA THR A 80 1.67 -16.50 5.54
C THR A 80 2.53 -17.61 4.92
N GLY A 81 3.61 -17.26 4.22
CA GLY A 81 4.51 -18.21 3.56
C GLY A 81 5.66 -18.70 4.43
N ASN A 82 6.58 -19.44 3.81
CA ASN A 82 7.72 -20.09 4.46
C ASN A 82 9.07 -19.48 4.08
N VAL A 83 9.09 -18.25 3.54
CA VAL A 83 10.35 -17.56 3.22
C VAL A 83 11.19 -17.35 4.48
N THR A 84 12.45 -17.75 4.38
CA THR A 84 13.50 -17.57 5.38
C THR A 84 14.64 -16.73 4.78
N GLY A 85 15.23 -15.87 5.60
CA GLY A 85 16.29 -14.95 5.15
C GLY A 85 15.77 -13.62 4.61
N MET A 86 16.68 -12.86 4.00
CA MET A 86 16.43 -11.53 3.45
C MET A 86 16.24 -11.63 1.94
N VAL A 87 15.06 -11.29 1.44
CA VAL A 87 14.82 -11.28 -0.01
C VAL A 87 15.47 -10.03 -0.60
N THR A 88 16.38 -10.21 -1.57
CA THR A 88 17.02 -9.08 -2.26
C THR A 88 16.93 -9.22 -3.78
N ALA A 89 16.88 -8.09 -4.49
CA ALA A 89 17.01 -8.07 -5.94
C ALA A 89 18.43 -8.50 -6.35
N SER A 90 18.57 -9.51 -7.21
CA SER A 90 19.87 -10.01 -7.65
C SER A 90 20.50 -9.20 -8.79
N ALA A 91 19.68 -8.46 -9.54
CA ALA A 91 20.07 -7.64 -10.67
C ALA A 91 19.23 -6.35 -10.70
N PRO A 92 19.74 -5.27 -11.32
CA PRO A 92 18.96 -4.05 -11.46
C PRO A 92 17.75 -4.27 -12.38
N ALA A 93 16.64 -3.61 -12.08
CA ALA A 93 15.43 -3.63 -12.90
C ALA A 93 14.93 -2.20 -13.13
N SER A 94 14.69 -1.85 -14.40
CA SER A 94 14.22 -0.51 -14.75
C SER A 94 12.74 -0.31 -14.44
N ARG A 95 12.36 0.95 -14.20
CA ARG A 95 10.96 1.38 -14.16
C ARG A 95 10.17 0.80 -15.33
N GLY A 96 8.96 0.32 -15.05
CA GLY A 96 8.09 -0.34 -16.01
C GLY A 96 8.33 -1.84 -16.17
N ALA A 97 9.41 -2.39 -15.59
CA ALA A 97 9.61 -3.84 -15.57
C ALA A 97 8.48 -4.56 -14.81
N ARG A 98 8.16 -5.76 -15.28
CA ARG A 98 7.14 -6.65 -14.70
C ARG A 98 7.74 -7.79 -13.86
N LYS A 99 9.07 -7.87 -13.89
CA LYS A 99 9.84 -8.93 -13.27
C LYS A 99 11.07 -8.35 -12.59
N VAL A 100 11.43 -8.93 -11.46
CA VAL A 100 12.68 -8.65 -10.75
C VAL A 100 13.33 -9.98 -10.40
N SER A 101 14.62 -10.14 -10.70
CA SER A 101 15.33 -11.35 -10.31
C SER A 101 15.65 -11.30 -8.82
N LEU A 102 15.41 -12.38 -8.08
CA LEU A 102 15.60 -12.43 -6.64
C LEU A 102 16.85 -13.24 -6.23
N SER A 103 17.25 -13.06 -4.98
CA SER A 103 18.35 -13.78 -4.33
C SER A 103 18.20 -13.76 -2.80
N ASN A 104 19.08 -14.50 -2.11
CA ASN A 104 19.32 -14.46 -0.66
C ASN A 104 18.16 -14.94 0.25
N PHE A 105 17.22 -15.71 -0.29
CA PHE A 105 16.16 -16.34 0.49
C PHE A 105 15.96 -17.82 0.19
N GLY A 106 15.50 -18.56 1.20
CA GLY A 106 15.01 -19.93 1.06
C GLY A 106 13.49 -19.99 1.18
N GLY A 107 12.86 -21.03 0.64
CA GLY A 107 11.41 -21.21 0.65
C GLY A 107 10.71 -20.57 -0.56
N THR A 108 9.40 -20.33 -0.41
CA THR A 108 8.52 -19.86 -1.50
C THR A 108 7.85 -18.54 -1.13
N LEU A 109 8.13 -17.49 -1.89
CA LEU A 109 7.37 -16.25 -1.87
C LEU A 109 6.09 -16.47 -2.67
N ARG A 110 4.96 -16.62 -1.97
CA ARG A 110 3.69 -17.02 -2.57
C ARG A 110 3.01 -15.86 -3.32
N ALA A 111 2.25 -16.21 -4.35
CA ALA A 111 1.31 -15.30 -5.00
C ALA A 111 0.34 -14.66 -3.99
N GLY A 112 -0.05 -13.42 -4.24
CA GLY A 112 -0.86 -12.59 -3.35
C GLY A 112 -0.09 -11.92 -2.22
N THR A 113 1.21 -12.23 -2.03
CA THR A 113 2.03 -11.54 -1.02
C THR A 113 2.18 -10.07 -1.41
N THR A 114 1.91 -9.15 -0.47
CA THR A 114 2.23 -7.73 -0.66
C THR A 114 3.69 -7.49 -0.29
N ILE A 115 4.43 -6.82 -1.16
CA ILE A 115 5.84 -6.49 -1.00
C ILE A 115 6.10 -5.01 -1.21
N GLN A 116 7.23 -4.54 -0.71
CA GLN A 116 7.74 -3.19 -0.88
C GLN A 116 9.25 -3.24 -1.09
N PHE A 117 9.76 -2.51 -2.07
CA PHE A 117 11.19 -2.35 -2.25
C PHE A 117 11.70 -1.25 -1.32
N GLU A 118 12.93 -1.40 -0.81
CA GLU A 118 13.45 -0.49 0.21
C GLU A 118 13.60 0.95 -0.28
N ASN A 119 13.90 1.15 -1.57
CA ASN A 119 14.16 2.49 -2.10
C ASN A 119 12.89 3.32 -2.37
N HIS A 120 11.69 2.72 -2.37
CA HIS A 120 10.45 3.43 -2.71
C HIS A 120 9.22 2.93 -1.97
N SER A 121 8.27 3.85 -1.75
CA SER A 121 7.07 3.63 -0.92
C SER A 121 6.03 2.70 -1.54
N LYS A 122 6.10 2.42 -2.85
CA LYS A 122 5.08 1.68 -3.58
C LYS A 122 4.92 0.24 -3.07
N LEU A 123 3.67 -0.14 -2.84
CA LEU A 123 3.27 -1.52 -2.55
C LEU A 123 2.99 -2.28 -3.86
N TYR A 124 3.49 -3.51 -3.94
CA TYR A 124 3.29 -4.42 -5.07
C TYR A 124 2.70 -5.75 -4.59
N GLU A 125 1.98 -6.42 -5.47
CA GLU A 125 1.48 -7.76 -5.27
C GLU A 125 2.28 -8.76 -6.10
N VAL A 126 2.71 -9.84 -5.46
CA VAL A 126 3.33 -10.97 -6.14
C VAL A 126 2.27 -11.74 -6.91
N THR A 127 2.44 -11.89 -8.23
CA THR A 127 1.39 -12.52 -9.07
C THR A 127 1.55 -14.02 -9.22
N GLU A 128 2.74 -14.56 -8.98
CA GLU A 128 3.06 -15.98 -9.11
C GLU A 128 4.06 -16.41 -8.04
N ASP A 129 4.00 -17.67 -7.62
CA ASP A 129 4.93 -18.24 -6.65
C ASP A 129 6.37 -18.15 -7.17
N CYS A 130 7.26 -17.64 -6.32
CA CYS A 130 8.69 -17.53 -6.61
C CYS A 130 9.49 -18.31 -5.57
N THR A 131 10.45 -19.13 -6.03
CA THR A 131 11.30 -19.95 -5.16
C THR A 131 12.76 -19.55 -5.35
N GLY A 132 13.50 -19.42 -4.24
CA GLY A 132 14.95 -19.16 -4.25
C GLY A 132 15.38 -18.00 -5.17
N SER A 133 16.38 -18.23 -6.02
CA SER A 133 16.92 -17.22 -6.96
C SER A 133 16.07 -16.99 -8.22
N GLY A 134 14.75 -17.16 -8.12
CA GLY A 134 13.82 -17.07 -9.24
C GLY A 134 13.48 -15.63 -9.69
N GLU A 135 12.64 -15.53 -10.72
CA GLU A 135 12.07 -14.25 -11.15
C GLU A 135 10.77 -13.97 -10.37
N LEU A 136 10.74 -12.84 -9.68
CA LEU A 136 9.54 -12.28 -9.07
C LEU A 136 8.68 -11.63 -10.14
N LYS A 137 7.47 -12.14 -10.36
CA LYS A 137 6.46 -11.44 -11.15
C LYS A 137 5.59 -10.60 -10.24
N LEU A 138 5.40 -9.34 -10.60
CA LEU A 138 4.75 -8.34 -9.76
C LEU A 138 3.68 -7.56 -10.51
N PHE A 139 2.70 -7.06 -9.75
CA PHE A 139 1.66 -6.15 -10.19
C PHE A 139 1.51 -4.99 -9.19
N PRO A 140 1.39 -3.73 -9.63
CA PRO A 140 1.58 -3.23 -11.00
C PRO A 140 3.04 -3.33 -11.46
N ASN A 141 3.37 -2.84 -12.66
CA ASN A 141 4.76 -2.70 -13.10
C ASN A 141 5.55 -1.77 -12.15
N LEU A 142 6.87 -1.91 -12.11
CA LEU A 142 7.74 -1.06 -11.28
C LEU A 142 7.51 0.43 -11.55
N TYR A 143 7.38 1.22 -10.50
CA TYR A 143 7.16 2.67 -10.58
C TYR A 143 8.47 3.45 -10.64
N GLN A 144 9.54 2.87 -10.08
CA GLN A 144 10.88 3.42 -10.08
C GLN A 144 11.88 2.29 -10.37
N ASN A 145 13.16 2.63 -10.53
CA ASN A 145 14.21 1.64 -10.76
C ASN A 145 14.51 0.88 -9.46
N VAL A 146 14.80 -0.41 -9.57
CA VAL A 146 15.30 -1.26 -8.48
C VAL A 146 16.78 -1.53 -8.73
N THR A 147 17.58 -1.45 -7.68
CA THR A 147 19.03 -1.67 -7.74
C THR A 147 19.42 -3.09 -7.36
N ALA A 148 20.58 -3.57 -7.81
CA ALA A 148 21.09 -4.87 -7.37
C ALA A 148 21.43 -4.81 -5.86
N GLY A 149 21.10 -5.88 -5.14
CA GLY A 149 21.23 -5.97 -3.68
C GLY A 149 20.10 -5.32 -2.90
N GLU A 150 19.14 -4.68 -3.57
CA GLU A 150 18.07 -3.98 -2.89
C GLU A 150 17.13 -4.92 -2.12
N VAL A 151 16.83 -4.55 -0.87
CA VAL A 151 15.98 -5.35 0.01
C VAL A 151 14.52 -5.24 -0.39
N ILE A 152 13.85 -6.40 -0.40
CA ILE A 152 12.42 -6.51 -0.66
C ILE A 152 11.73 -6.89 0.65
N LYS A 153 10.98 -5.94 1.20
CA LYS A 153 10.15 -6.12 2.40
C LYS A 153 8.91 -6.90 2.02
N TYR A 154 8.85 -8.16 2.42
CA TYR A 154 7.69 -9.04 2.28
C TYR A 154 6.93 -9.24 3.61
N ARG A 155 7.45 -8.68 4.71
CA ARG A 155 6.82 -8.62 6.03
C ARG A 155 6.77 -7.16 6.47
N ASN A 156 5.67 -6.76 7.08
CA ASN A 156 5.48 -5.40 7.60
C ASN A 156 5.72 -4.32 6.54
N ALA A 157 5.25 -4.55 5.31
CA ALA A 157 5.27 -3.52 4.29
C ALA A 157 4.37 -2.35 4.74
N GLU A 158 4.86 -1.12 4.59
CA GLU A 158 4.14 0.08 5.00
C GLU A 158 3.75 0.88 3.77
N GLY A 159 2.47 1.21 3.63
CA GLY A 159 2.07 2.13 2.57
C GLY A 159 2.36 3.57 2.99
N GLU A 160 2.81 4.39 2.05
CA GLU A 160 2.88 5.83 2.23
C GLU A 160 1.65 6.48 1.60
N PHE A 161 1.01 7.39 2.33
CA PHE A 161 -0.29 7.94 1.96
C PHE A 161 -0.38 9.44 2.21
N ILE A 162 -1.19 10.13 1.41
CA ILE A 162 -1.56 11.55 1.58
C ILE A 162 -3.04 11.66 1.96
N LEU A 163 -3.39 12.69 2.75
CA LEU A 163 -4.78 13.02 3.06
C LEU A 163 -5.51 13.51 1.81
N THR A 164 -6.69 12.96 1.54
CA THR A 164 -7.57 13.33 0.42
C THR A 164 -9.00 13.62 0.85
N ASN A 165 -9.19 13.98 2.13
CA ASN A 165 -10.47 14.52 2.61
C ASN A 165 -10.78 15.85 1.92
N ASP A 166 -12.00 15.98 1.40
CA ASP A 166 -12.52 17.25 0.91
C ASP A 166 -12.87 18.18 2.08
N ASP A 167 -13.57 17.64 3.08
CA ASP A 167 -14.00 18.35 4.29
C ASP A 167 -13.75 17.49 5.55
N ASP A 168 -13.40 18.16 6.66
CA ASP A 168 -13.25 17.54 7.98
C ASP A 168 -14.44 17.92 8.86
N THR A 169 -15.40 17.01 9.03
CA THR A 169 -16.55 17.19 9.92
C THR A 169 -16.21 16.69 11.33
N TYR A 170 -16.48 17.52 12.35
CA TYR A 170 -16.27 17.18 13.75
C TYR A 170 -17.60 17.14 14.49
N ASP A 171 -17.96 15.97 15.03
CA ASP A 171 -19.06 15.85 15.97
C ASP A 171 -18.58 16.31 17.35
N LEU A 172 -19.14 17.40 17.89
CA LEU A 172 -18.74 17.94 19.20
C LEU A 172 -19.45 17.23 20.36
N THR A 173 -19.27 15.92 20.42
CA THR A 173 -19.77 15.02 21.46
C THR A 173 -18.63 14.53 22.36
N GLN A 174 -18.95 13.99 23.54
CA GLN A 174 -17.93 13.46 24.47
C GLN A 174 -16.99 12.44 23.81
N ILE A 175 -17.54 11.59 22.95
CA ILE A 175 -16.80 10.72 22.03
C ILE A 175 -17.10 11.21 20.63
N SER A 176 -16.07 11.62 19.91
CA SER A 176 -16.15 12.11 18.54
C SER A 176 -15.56 11.08 17.58
N GLN A 177 -15.92 11.21 16.31
CA GLN A 177 -15.40 10.38 15.23
C GLN A 177 -15.07 11.25 14.03
N LEU A 178 -13.99 10.90 13.34
CA LEU A 178 -13.58 11.55 12.10
C LEU A 178 -13.29 10.48 11.06
N LYS A 179 -13.93 10.59 9.90
CA LYS A 179 -13.62 9.75 8.74
C LYS A 179 -12.43 10.34 7.99
N ILE A 180 -11.43 9.52 7.73
CA ILE A 180 -10.20 9.90 7.03
C ILE A 180 -10.10 9.05 5.76
N LYS A 181 -9.95 9.73 4.63
CA LYS A 181 -9.66 9.19 3.31
C LYS A 181 -8.22 9.55 2.94
N VAL A 182 -7.52 8.58 2.40
CA VAL A 182 -6.15 8.73 1.99
C VAL A 182 -5.91 8.05 0.65
N THR A 183 -4.94 8.57 -0.09
CA THR A 183 -4.47 7.99 -1.36
C THR A 183 -2.99 7.71 -1.25
N GLU A 184 -2.54 6.58 -1.80
CA GLU A 184 -1.14 6.18 -1.82
C GLU A 184 -0.28 7.23 -2.52
N ASN A 185 0.86 7.54 -1.92
CA ASN A 185 1.89 8.39 -2.49
C ASN A 185 2.92 7.52 -3.22
N VAL A 186 2.93 7.59 -4.55
CA VAL A 186 3.69 6.71 -5.44
C VAL A 186 4.73 7.45 -6.26
#